data_AF-A0A3D3VX34-F1
#
_entry.id   AF-A0A3D3VX34-F1
#
_cell.length_a   1.000
_cell.length_b   1.000
_cell.length_c   1.000
_cell.angle_alpha   90.00
_cell.angle_beta   90.00
_cell.angle_gamma   90.00
#
_symmetry.space_group_name_H-M   'P 1'
#
loop_
_entity.id
_entity.type
_entity.pdbx_description
1 polymer ?
#
loop_
_entity_poly.entity_id
_entity_poly.type
_entity_poly.pdbx_seq_one_letter_code
_entity_poly.pdbx_strand_id
1 'polypeptide(L)'
;MRKNKKNFAFVLALLIALSPMLSAGVFAKQEKNETGSNRSESKKAEAANIQGGARKGQTKAAATVIETSIRTKENSRKLKETFKQETAIVSAEIDEAAEDQAASEDVIVETVEAVDKRGKIKTFLVGSDYKNLGQLRSELVKNRNQIRKLTRLIATVQDPVSKAGLDAQLDSLMTERQGIIGFVQEKESSFSLFGWLAKLFTGYSPEPIDEAEESDLQEEAERALDKEVEEDVLDEIISEDQEDDSGIIVETQEDMISEE
;
A
#
# COMPACT_ATOMS: atom_id res chain seq x y z
N MET A 1 -2.84 39.92 -41.86
CA MET A 1 -1.69 39.51 -42.72
C MET A 1 -0.45 39.56 -41.84
N ARG A 2 0.43 38.57 -41.66
CA ARG A 2 0.75 37.33 -42.37
C ARG A 2 1.03 36.22 -41.32
N LYS A 3 0.64 35.01 -41.67
CA LYS A 3 0.87 33.75 -40.94
C LYS A 3 2.21 33.17 -41.41
N ASN A 4 3.03 32.64 -40.50
CA ASN A 4 4.12 31.72 -40.86
C ASN A 4 3.96 30.43 -40.07
N LYS A 5 3.61 29.37 -40.81
CA LYS A 5 3.57 27.96 -40.40
C LYS A 5 4.71 27.24 -41.12
N LYS A 6 5.52 26.47 -40.39
CA LYS A 6 6.27 25.28 -40.86
C LYS A 6 6.42 24.38 -39.61
N ASN A 7 5.64 23.31 -39.46
CA ASN A 7 5.82 21.97 -40.03
C ASN A 7 7.15 21.34 -39.61
N PHE A 8 7.13 20.55 -38.52
CA PHE A 8 8.01 19.41 -38.37
C PHE A 8 7.16 18.20 -37.96
N ALA A 9 7.11 17.25 -38.88
CA ALA A 9 6.39 15.98 -38.78
C ALA A 9 7.43 14.87 -38.87
N PHE A 10 7.42 13.95 -37.91
CA PHE A 10 7.95 12.58 -37.95
C PHE A 10 7.43 11.91 -36.66
N VAL A 11 6.28 11.24 -36.64
CA VAL A 11 6.01 9.84 -37.04
C VAL A 11 6.91 8.80 -36.36
N LEU A 12 6.34 8.14 -35.33
CA LEU A 12 6.42 6.69 -35.10
C LEU A 12 5.32 6.33 -34.08
N ALA A 13 4.09 5.98 -34.47
CA ALA A 13 3.65 4.64 -34.87
C ALA A 13 3.92 3.53 -33.84
N LEU A 14 2.98 3.33 -32.89
CA LEU A 14 2.65 1.99 -32.40
C LEU A 14 1.15 1.93 -32.05
N LEU A 15 0.37 1.39 -32.97
CA LEU A 15 -1.07 1.18 -32.86
C LEU A 15 -1.33 -0.27 -33.27
N ILE A 16 -1.42 -1.17 -32.30
CA ILE A 16 -2.01 -2.50 -32.43
C ILE A 16 -2.74 -2.74 -31.09
N ALA A 17 -4.00 -2.32 -30.99
CA ALA A 17 -5.15 -3.21 -31.18
C ALA A 17 -5.12 -4.40 -30.21
N LEU A 18 -5.88 -4.31 -29.11
CA LEU A 18 -6.69 -5.42 -28.61
C LEU A 18 -7.69 -4.93 -27.54
N SER A 19 -8.91 -4.65 -27.98
CA SER A 19 -10.09 -4.99 -27.18
C SER A 19 -10.94 -5.87 -28.06
N PRO A 20 -11.43 -6.99 -27.53
CA PRO A 20 -12.84 -7.00 -27.14
C PRO A 20 -13.12 -7.73 -25.82
N MET A 21 -13.96 -7.11 -25.00
CA MET A 21 -15.24 -7.65 -24.54
C MET A 21 -15.37 -9.18 -24.45
N LEU A 22 -15.47 -9.73 -23.23
CA LEU A 22 -16.15 -11.00 -22.99
C LEU A 22 -17.03 -10.93 -21.74
N SER A 23 -18.30 -10.63 -21.99
CA SER A 23 -19.43 -11.15 -21.24
C SER A 23 -19.83 -12.52 -21.81
N ALA A 24 -19.85 -13.57 -20.99
CA ALA A 24 -20.84 -14.66 -21.06
C ALA A 24 -20.62 -15.61 -19.87
N GLY A 25 -21.71 -15.88 -19.13
CA GLY A 25 -21.78 -17.02 -18.24
C GLY A 25 -22.22 -18.30 -18.95
N VAL A 26 -22.36 -19.35 -18.11
CA VAL A 26 -23.09 -20.61 -18.29
C VAL A 26 -22.27 -21.86 -18.66
N PHE A 27 -22.17 -22.76 -17.65
CA PHE A 27 -22.25 -24.23 -17.64
C PHE A 27 -22.06 -25.03 -18.95
N ALA A 28 -21.12 -26.00 -18.91
CA ALA A 28 -21.35 -27.36 -19.41
C ALA A 28 -20.38 -28.37 -18.75
N LYS A 29 -20.92 -29.57 -18.52
CA LYS A 29 -20.34 -30.77 -17.89
C LYS A 29 -19.96 -31.75 -19.00
N GLN A 30 -18.71 -32.27 -19.07
CA GLN A 30 -18.43 -33.59 -19.67
C GLN A 30 -17.02 -34.14 -19.35
N GLU A 31 -16.93 -35.46 -19.16
CA GLU A 31 -15.83 -36.31 -18.67
C GLU A 31 -14.69 -36.66 -19.68
N LYS A 32 -13.52 -37.05 -19.12
CA LYS A 32 -12.48 -38.06 -19.56
C LYS A 32 -11.74 -37.82 -20.90
N ASN A 33 -10.45 -38.15 -21.14
CA ASN A 33 -9.42 -38.96 -20.47
C ASN A 33 -7.99 -38.55 -20.97
N GLU A 34 -6.99 -38.62 -20.07
CA GLU A 34 -5.59 -39.10 -20.22
C GLU A 34 -4.52 -38.56 -21.22
N THR A 35 -3.38 -38.15 -20.61
CA THR A 35 -1.95 -38.48 -20.92
C THR A 35 -1.00 -37.35 -21.38
N GLY A 36 -0.09 -36.95 -20.47
CA GLY A 36 1.37 -37.00 -20.75
C GLY A 36 2.19 -35.71 -20.93
N SER A 37 3.03 -35.41 -19.92
CA SER A 37 4.43 -34.89 -20.01
C SER A 37 4.74 -33.39 -19.83
N ASN A 38 5.23 -33.10 -18.60
CA ASN A 38 6.44 -32.34 -18.19
C ASN A 38 6.67 -30.84 -18.47
N ARG A 39 6.80 -30.13 -17.33
CA ARG A 39 7.89 -29.18 -16.95
C ARG A 39 7.82 -27.74 -17.46
N SER A 40 7.27 -26.85 -16.62
CA SER A 40 8.02 -25.67 -16.14
C SER A 40 7.43 -25.19 -14.81
N GLU A 41 8.27 -25.23 -13.79
CA GLU A 41 8.04 -24.60 -12.49
C GLU A 41 8.38 -23.11 -12.59
N SER A 42 7.62 -22.33 -11.81
CA SER A 42 8.02 -21.10 -11.15
C SER A 42 8.26 -19.84 -12.01
N LYS A 43 7.24 -18.99 -12.05
CA LYS A 43 7.26 -17.61 -11.54
C LYS A 43 5.83 -17.09 -11.40
N LYS A 44 5.16 -17.56 -10.33
CA LYS A 44 3.92 -17.00 -9.79
C LYS A 44 3.98 -17.06 -8.26
N ALA A 45 4.87 -16.25 -7.71
CA ALA A 45 4.70 -15.62 -6.41
C ALA A 45 4.31 -14.16 -6.76
N GLU A 46 3.30 -13.52 -6.21
CA GLU A 46 2.79 -13.64 -4.84
C GLU A 46 1.35 -13.12 -4.83
N ALA A 47 0.38 -14.02 -4.96
CA ALA A 47 -0.97 -13.79 -4.46
C ALA A 47 -1.07 -14.65 -3.21
N ALA A 48 -0.50 -14.13 -2.12
CA ALA A 48 -0.52 -14.78 -0.83
C ALA A 48 -1.97 -15.06 -0.42
N ASN A 49 -2.30 -16.35 -0.46
CA ASN A 49 -3.18 -17.06 0.47
C ASN A 49 -4.14 -16.20 1.31
N ILE A 50 -5.20 -15.69 0.68
CA ILE A 50 -6.39 -15.16 1.38
C ILE A 50 -7.20 -16.37 1.86
N GLN A 51 -6.77 -16.97 2.96
CA GLN A 51 -7.50 -18.03 3.65
C GLN A 51 -7.60 -17.70 5.14
N GLY A 52 -8.11 -16.51 5.44
CA GLY A 52 -8.43 -16.05 6.79
C GLY A 52 -9.80 -15.41 6.86
N GLY A 53 -10.86 -16.21 7.05
CA GLY A 53 -12.06 -15.72 7.74
C GLY A 53 -13.11 -14.93 6.95
N ALA A 54 -13.35 -15.22 5.66
CA ALA A 54 -14.58 -14.75 5.01
C ALA A 54 -15.80 -15.31 5.78
N ARG A 55 -16.50 -14.46 6.56
CA ARG A 55 -17.73 -14.86 7.25
C ARG A 55 -18.75 -15.22 6.17
N LYS A 56 -19.33 -16.41 6.27
CA LYS A 56 -20.28 -16.97 5.29
C LYS A 56 -21.38 -15.94 4.96
N GLY A 57 -21.36 -15.39 3.73
CA GLY A 57 -22.35 -14.43 3.24
C GLY A 57 -21.84 -13.01 2.97
N GLN A 58 -20.57 -12.70 3.23
CA GLN A 58 -19.99 -11.38 2.91
C GLN A 58 -19.57 -11.26 1.43
N THR A 59 -19.61 -10.03 0.91
CA THR A 59 -19.01 -9.72 -0.40
C THR A 59 -17.48 -9.79 -0.36
N LYS A 60 -16.84 -9.99 -1.51
CA LYS A 60 -15.37 -10.02 -1.61
C LYS A 60 -14.74 -8.72 -1.10
N ALA A 61 -15.29 -7.56 -1.48
CA ALA A 61 -14.80 -6.27 -1.02
C ALA A 61 -14.93 -6.11 0.50
N ALA A 62 -16.06 -6.50 1.09
CA ALA A 62 -16.22 -6.48 2.56
C ALA A 62 -15.19 -7.39 3.26
N ALA A 63 -14.99 -8.61 2.74
CA ALA A 63 -14.03 -9.55 3.32
C ALA A 63 -12.60 -8.99 3.29
N THR A 64 -12.19 -8.37 2.18
CA THR A 64 -10.87 -7.74 2.05
C THR A 64 -10.68 -6.62 3.08
N VAL A 65 -11.64 -5.70 3.22
CA VAL A 65 -11.52 -4.60 4.20
C VAL A 65 -11.45 -5.12 5.62
N ILE A 66 -12.26 -6.12 5.97
CA ILE A 66 -12.27 -6.71 7.31
C ILE A 66 -10.93 -7.40 7.60
N GLU A 67 -10.37 -8.14 6.63
CA GLU A 67 -9.09 -8.81 6.78
C GLU A 67 -7.94 -7.81 6.95
N THR A 68 -7.92 -6.75 6.14
CA THR A 68 -6.92 -5.69 6.29
C THR A 68 -7.06 -5.01 7.64
N SER A 69 -8.27 -4.65 8.07
CA SER A 69 -8.52 -4.03 9.39
C SER A 69 -8.00 -4.88 10.55
N ILE A 70 -8.20 -6.20 10.47
CA ILE A 70 -7.66 -7.15 11.46
C ILE A 70 -6.13 -7.15 11.44
N ARG A 71 -5.51 -7.19 10.25
CA ARG A 71 -4.05 -7.14 10.11
C ARG A 71 -3.49 -5.82 10.64
N THR A 72 -4.12 -4.70 10.33
CA THR A 72 -3.75 -3.37 10.81
C THR A 72 -3.80 -3.36 12.34
N LYS A 73 -4.87 -3.89 12.95
CA LYS A 73 -4.99 -4.07 14.42
C LYS A 73 -3.89 -4.93 15.05
N GLU A 74 -3.48 -5.99 14.36
CA GLU A 74 -2.42 -6.87 14.85
C GLU A 74 -1.05 -6.23 14.76
N ASN A 75 -0.77 -5.52 13.66
CA ASN A 75 0.46 -4.78 13.47
C ASN A 75 0.62 -3.68 14.53
N SER A 76 -0.46 -2.99 14.91
CA SER A 76 -0.37 -1.92 15.91
C SER A 76 -0.08 -2.45 17.31
N ARG A 77 -0.61 -3.64 17.64
CA ARG A 77 -0.27 -4.34 18.88
C ARG A 77 1.20 -4.78 18.90
N LYS A 78 1.70 -5.34 17.79
CA LYS A 78 3.11 -5.73 17.68
C LYS A 78 4.02 -4.51 17.79
N LEU A 79 3.67 -3.41 17.12
CA LEU A 79 4.37 -2.14 17.19
C LEU A 79 4.45 -1.65 18.64
N LYS A 80 3.33 -1.63 19.36
CA LYS A 80 3.29 -1.27 20.78
C LYS A 80 4.23 -2.13 21.64
N GLU A 81 4.33 -3.43 21.38
CA GLU A 81 5.25 -4.32 22.11
C GLU A 81 6.72 -4.02 21.80
N THR A 82 7.08 -3.77 20.53
CA THR A 82 8.45 -3.46 20.11
C THR A 82 8.97 -2.17 20.74
N PHE A 83 8.10 -1.17 20.89
CA PHE A 83 8.49 0.17 21.35
C PHE A 83 8.47 0.38 22.87
N LYS A 84 8.16 -0.66 23.68
CA LYS A 84 8.20 -0.58 25.15
C LYS A 84 9.58 -0.21 25.72
N GLN A 85 10.64 -0.35 24.94
CA GLN A 85 12.02 -0.09 25.36
C GLN A 85 12.62 1.21 24.76
N GLU A 86 11.85 1.94 23.94
CA GLU A 86 12.30 3.18 23.33
C GLU A 86 12.19 4.40 24.26
N THR A 87 12.60 5.57 23.75
CA THR A 87 12.43 6.84 24.47
C THR A 87 10.96 7.05 24.86
N ALA A 88 10.74 7.65 26.04
CA ALA A 88 9.41 7.85 26.60
C ALA A 88 8.47 8.69 25.71
N ILE A 89 9.02 9.50 24.79
CA ILE A 89 8.25 10.35 23.88
C ILE A 89 7.75 9.54 22.69
N VAL A 90 8.63 8.80 22.01
CA VAL A 90 8.26 7.99 20.82
C VAL A 90 7.31 6.86 21.22
N SER A 91 7.57 6.21 22.36
CA SER A 91 6.67 5.18 22.90
C SER A 91 5.27 5.70 23.22
N ALA A 92 5.14 6.91 23.78
CA ALA A 92 3.83 7.52 24.06
C ALA A 92 3.05 7.85 22.78
N GLU A 93 3.71 8.36 21.74
CA GLU A 93 3.06 8.66 20.45
C GLU A 93 2.55 7.40 19.74
N ILE A 94 3.30 6.30 19.87
CA ILE A 94 2.96 4.99 19.31
C ILE A 94 1.86 4.31 20.12
N ASP A 95 1.89 4.43 21.44
CA ASP A 95 0.82 3.95 22.31
C ASP A 95 -0.53 4.59 21.97
N GLU A 96 -0.55 5.92 21.85
CA GLU A 96 -1.74 6.67 21.44
C GLU A 96 -2.19 6.25 20.03
N ALA A 97 -1.26 6.16 19.07
CA ALA A 97 -1.58 5.77 17.70
C ALA A 97 -2.17 4.35 17.64
N ALA A 98 -1.61 3.39 18.40
CA ALA A 98 -2.09 2.02 18.45
C ALA A 98 -3.48 1.90 19.10
N GLU A 99 -3.77 2.71 20.13
CA GLU A 99 -5.08 2.76 20.77
C GLU A 99 -6.14 3.38 19.86
N ASP A 100 -5.85 4.52 19.26
CA ASP A 100 -6.73 5.18 18.27
C ASP A 100 -7.03 4.27 17.09
N GLN A 101 -6.01 3.54 16.63
CA GLN A 101 -6.15 2.61 15.54
C GLN A 101 -7.02 1.41 15.96
N ALA A 102 -6.74 0.78 17.11
CA ALA A 102 -7.55 -0.35 17.57
C ALA A 102 -9.04 -0.01 17.72
N ALA A 103 -9.37 1.22 18.15
CA ALA A 103 -10.73 1.72 18.21
C ALA A 103 -11.32 1.96 16.80
N SER A 104 -10.52 2.51 15.87
CA SER A 104 -10.93 2.74 14.49
C SER A 104 -11.22 1.42 13.76
N GLU A 105 -10.41 0.38 13.97
CA GLU A 105 -10.61 -0.93 13.33
C GLU A 105 -11.94 -1.58 13.71
N ASP A 106 -12.34 -1.49 14.98
CA ASP A 106 -13.62 -2.06 15.43
C ASP A 106 -14.79 -1.33 14.77
N VAL A 107 -14.70 0.00 14.63
CA VAL A 107 -15.69 0.80 13.92
C VAL A 107 -15.73 0.45 12.43
N ILE A 108 -14.58 0.32 11.77
CA ILE A 108 -14.49 -0.05 10.35
C ILE A 108 -15.17 -1.40 10.13
N VAL A 109 -14.81 -2.43 10.90
CA VAL A 109 -15.37 -3.79 10.77
C VAL A 109 -16.88 -3.78 10.99
N GLU A 110 -17.37 -3.15 12.06
CA GLU A 110 -18.82 -3.06 12.32
C GLU A 110 -19.56 -2.35 11.18
N THR A 111 -19.00 -1.26 10.70
CA THR A 111 -19.61 -0.41 9.67
C THR A 111 -19.63 -1.11 8.32
N VAL A 112 -18.53 -1.76 7.92
CA VAL A 112 -18.46 -2.59 6.71
C VAL A 112 -19.50 -3.71 6.77
N GLU A 113 -19.60 -4.41 7.90
CA GLU A 113 -20.59 -5.48 8.06
C GLU A 113 -22.03 -4.97 7.97
N ALA A 114 -22.32 -3.80 8.55
CA ALA A 114 -23.64 -3.21 8.51
C ALA A 114 -24.04 -2.79 7.09
N VAL A 115 -23.11 -2.22 6.32
CA VAL A 115 -23.32 -1.88 4.91
C VAL A 115 -23.49 -3.13 4.07
N ASP A 116 -22.67 -4.17 4.30
CA ASP A 116 -22.64 -5.37 3.47
C ASP A 116 -23.84 -6.29 3.68
N LYS A 117 -24.30 -6.43 4.93
CA LYS A 117 -25.50 -7.23 5.28
C LYS A 117 -26.81 -6.60 4.82
N ARG A 118 -26.78 -5.37 4.28
CA ARG A 118 -27.98 -4.68 3.81
C ARG A 118 -28.59 -5.42 2.63
N GLY A 119 -29.81 -5.91 2.81
CA GLY A 119 -30.49 -6.71 1.80
C GLY A 119 -30.75 -5.96 0.50
N LYS A 120 -30.63 -6.66 -0.65
CA LYS A 120 -30.76 -6.09 -2.00
C LYS A 120 -32.06 -5.32 -2.22
N ILE A 121 -33.19 -5.80 -1.67
CA ILE A 121 -34.50 -5.13 -1.78
C ILE A 121 -34.48 -3.78 -1.06
N LYS A 122 -33.91 -3.74 0.16
CA LYS A 122 -33.78 -2.50 0.92
C LYS A 122 -32.80 -1.52 0.24
N THR A 123 -31.72 -2.03 -0.32
CA THR A 123 -30.77 -1.24 -1.12
C THR A 123 -31.43 -0.64 -2.36
N PHE A 124 -32.21 -1.43 -3.08
CA PHE A 124 -32.93 -0.94 -4.26
C PHE A 124 -33.97 0.13 -3.93
N LEU A 125 -34.73 -0.04 -2.84
CA LEU A 125 -35.77 0.91 -2.48
C LEU A 125 -35.19 2.18 -1.83
N VAL A 126 -34.37 2.03 -0.78
CA VAL A 126 -33.94 3.14 0.09
C VAL A 126 -32.50 3.58 -0.18
N GLY A 127 -31.72 2.73 -0.85
CA GLY A 127 -30.30 2.98 -1.13
C GLY A 127 -29.40 2.20 -0.21
N SER A 128 -28.10 2.36 -0.42
CA SER A 128 -27.06 1.84 0.48
C SER A 128 -27.17 2.47 1.86
N ASP A 129 -26.40 1.94 2.81
CA ASP A 129 -26.39 2.50 4.15
C ASP A 129 -25.56 3.78 4.24
N TYR A 130 -26.15 4.88 3.78
CA TYR A 130 -25.47 6.19 3.71
C TYR A 130 -24.95 6.69 5.06
N LYS A 131 -25.59 6.32 6.17
CA LYS A 131 -25.09 6.64 7.51
C LYS A 131 -23.75 5.94 7.77
N ASN A 132 -23.72 4.63 7.52
CA ASN A 132 -22.51 3.82 7.72
C ASN A 132 -21.44 4.13 6.66
N LEU A 133 -21.82 4.45 5.42
CA LEU A 133 -20.87 4.95 4.42
C LEU A 133 -20.24 6.29 4.82
N GLY A 134 -21.03 7.19 5.42
CA GLY A 134 -20.51 8.42 6.01
C GLY A 134 -19.53 8.15 7.16
N GLN A 135 -19.81 7.14 8.00
CA GLN A 135 -18.88 6.71 9.04
C GLN A 135 -17.57 6.19 8.46
N LEU A 136 -17.59 5.35 7.41
CA LEU A 136 -16.36 4.88 6.74
C LEU A 136 -15.54 6.03 6.16
N ARG A 137 -16.19 7.07 5.61
CA ARG A 137 -15.50 8.28 5.14
C ARG A 137 -14.85 9.06 6.28
N SER A 138 -15.48 9.10 7.45
CA SER A 138 -14.86 9.67 8.66
C SER A 138 -13.61 8.87 9.07
N GLU A 139 -13.69 7.53 9.04
CA GLU A 139 -12.54 6.68 9.33
C GLU A 139 -11.41 6.85 8.30
N LEU A 140 -11.70 7.09 7.02
CA LEU A 140 -10.68 7.46 6.02
C LEU A 140 -9.91 8.72 6.41
N VAL A 141 -10.56 9.72 7.01
CA VAL A 141 -9.88 10.94 7.47
C VAL A 141 -8.97 10.63 8.66
N LYS A 142 -9.39 9.79 9.60
CA LYS A 142 -8.54 9.36 10.72
C LYS A 142 -7.35 8.54 10.25
N ASN A 143 -7.59 7.56 9.38
CA ASN A 143 -6.56 6.73 8.76
C ASN A 143 -5.52 7.60 8.02
N ARG A 144 -5.93 8.63 7.28
CA ARG A 144 -5.01 9.62 6.66
C ARG A 144 -4.12 10.32 7.69
N ASN A 145 -4.70 10.75 8.80
CA ASN A 145 -3.93 11.42 9.86
C ASN A 145 -2.92 10.46 10.52
N GLN A 146 -3.30 9.20 10.70
CA GLN A 146 -2.42 8.15 11.22
C GLN A 146 -1.26 7.85 10.25
N ILE A 147 -1.53 7.72 8.95
CA ILE A 147 -0.52 7.57 7.89
C ILE A 147 0.51 8.71 7.98
N ARG A 148 0.05 9.96 8.06
CA ARG A 148 0.94 11.13 8.19
C ARG A 148 1.74 11.12 9.51
N LYS A 149 1.14 10.69 10.62
CA LYS A 149 1.83 10.58 11.92
C LYS A 149 2.95 9.55 11.83
N LEU A 150 2.67 8.36 11.30
CA LEU A 150 3.65 7.28 11.15
C LEU A 150 4.76 7.63 10.16
N THR A 151 4.41 8.24 9.03
CA THR A 151 5.39 8.72 8.04
C THR A 151 6.42 9.66 8.68
N ARG A 152 5.97 10.57 9.56
CA ARG A 152 6.88 11.45 10.31
C ARG A 152 7.71 10.69 11.33
N LEU A 153 7.12 9.73 12.04
CA LEU A 153 7.84 8.90 13.01
C LEU A 153 8.95 8.08 12.35
N ILE A 154 8.69 7.47 11.20
CA ILE A 154 9.69 6.72 10.40
C ILE A 154 10.90 7.60 10.07
N ALA A 155 10.70 8.89 9.79
CA ALA A 155 11.79 9.82 9.53
C ALA A 155 12.63 10.19 10.77
N THR A 156 12.16 9.86 11.98
CA THR A 156 12.82 10.22 13.25
C THR A 156 13.41 9.03 14.00
N VAL A 157 12.89 7.82 13.76
CA VAL A 157 13.34 6.59 14.41
C VAL A 157 14.58 6.06 13.69
N GLN A 158 15.66 5.82 14.46
CA GLN A 158 16.91 5.29 13.95
C GLN A 158 17.05 3.78 14.17
N ASP A 159 16.31 3.20 15.12
CA ASP A 159 16.38 1.77 15.39
C ASP A 159 15.76 0.97 14.23
N PRO A 160 16.50 0.06 13.58
CA PRO A 160 15.99 -0.67 12.41
C PRO A 160 14.79 -1.58 12.71
N VAL A 161 14.71 -2.14 13.92
CA VAL A 161 13.62 -3.04 14.30
C VAL A 161 12.33 -2.25 14.50
N SER A 162 12.43 -1.13 15.18
CA SER A 162 11.37 -0.14 15.36
C SER A 162 10.90 0.44 14.03
N LYS A 163 11.83 0.81 13.15
CA LYS A 163 11.52 1.32 11.81
C LYS A 163 10.76 0.28 10.98
N ALA A 164 11.23 -0.96 10.91
CA ALA A 164 10.53 -2.04 10.21
C ALA A 164 9.11 -2.30 10.76
N GLY A 165 8.91 -2.13 12.08
CA GLY A 165 7.59 -2.18 12.69
C GLY A 165 6.67 -1.06 12.20
N LEU A 166 7.18 0.18 12.13
CA LEU A 166 6.44 1.34 11.63
C LEU A 166 6.13 1.20 10.15
N ASP A 167 7.06 0.68 9.34
CA ASP A 167 6.89 0.45 7.91
C ASP A 167 5.77 -0.57 7.63
N ALA A 168 5.79 -1.70 8.36
CA ALA A 168 4.74 -2.71 8.27
C ALA A 168 3.35 -2.18 8.69
N GLN A 169 3.33 -1.23 9.63
CA GLN A 169 2.10 -0.58 10.08
C GLN A 169 1.60 0.45 9.05
N LEU A 170 2.51 1.22 8.45
CA LEU A 170 2.21 2.17 7.38
C LEU A 170 1.63 1.47 6.15
N ASP A 171 2.25 0.38 5.70
CA ASP A 171 1.77 -0.45 4.58
C ASP A 171 0.36 -1.02 4.84
N SER A 172 0.09 -1.48 6.07
CA SER A 172 -1.23 -1.98 6.43
C SER A 172 -2.31 -0.91 6.37
N LEU A 173 -2.02 0.31 6.86
CA LEU A 173 -2.95 1.43 6.81
C LEU A 173 -3.22 1.89 5.37
N MET A 174 -2.18 1.91 4.53
CA MET A 174 -2.32 2.22 3.10
C MET A 174 -3.20 1.19 2.38
N THR A 175 -2.97 -0.10 2.64
CA THR A 175 -3.75 -1.19 2.05
C THR A 175 -5.22 -1.13 2.49
N GLU A 176 -5.46 -0.94 3.79
CA GLU A 176 -6.79 -0.79 4.36
C GLU A 176 -7.53 0.42 3.79
N ARG A 177 -6.85 1.56 3.68
CA ARG A 177 -7.39 2.79 3.07
C ARG A 177 -7.93 2.51 1.69
N GLN A 178 -7.13 1.88 0.83
CA GLN A 178 -7.54 1.53 -0.53
C GLN A 178 -8.72 0.55 -0.53
N GLY A 179 -8.72 -0.40 0.41
CA GLY A 179 -9.86 -1.29 0.63
C GLY A 179 -11.15 -0.53 0.97
N ILE A 180 -11.09 0.39 1.93
CA ILE A 180 -12.24 1.20 2.36
C ILE A 180 -12.73 2.08 1.21
N ILE A 181 -11.82 2.75 0.49
CA ILE A 181 -12.16 3.56 -0.71
C ILE A 181 -12.91 2.72 -1.73
N GLY A 182 -12.36 1.56 -2.11
CA GLY A 182 -12.98 0.67 -3.08
C GLY A 182 -14.35 0.15 -2.62
N PHE A 183 -14.47 -0.23 -1.36
CA PHE A 183 -15.74 -0.68 -0.78
C PHE A 183 -16.79 0.44 -0.75
N VAL A 184 -16.41 1.65 -0.35
CA VAL A 184 -17.29 2.81 -0.31
C VAL A 184 -17.77 3.15 -1.72
N GLN A 185 -16.87 3.22 -2.71
CA GLN A 185 -17.23 3.48 -4.11
C GLN A 185 -18.17 2.40 -4.69
N GLU A 186 -17.89 1.12 -4.43
CA GLU A 186 -18.75 0.01 -4.88
C GLU A 186 -20.18 0.18 -4.32
N LYS A 187 -20.30 0.45 -3.02
CA LYS A 187 -21.60 0.58 -2.35
C LYS A 187 -22.31 1.89 -2.70
N GLU A 188 -21.59 2.97 -2.99
CA GLU A 188 -22.15 4.25 -3.44
C GLU A 188 -22.73 4.16 -4.86
N SER A 189 -22.14 3.33 -5.73
CA SER A 189 -22.58 3.13 -7.12
C SER A 189 -23.90 2.35 -7.26
N SER A 190 -24.43 1.79 -6.17
CA SER A 190 -25.66 1.00 -6.18
C SER A 190 -26.89 1.86 -6.46
N PHE A 191 -27.67 1.48 -7.48
CA PHE A 191 -28.90 2.17 -7.86
C PHE A 191 -29.98 2.07 -6.78
N SER A 192 -30.73 3.17 -6.58
CA SER A 192 -31.87 3.21 -5.67
C SER A 192 -32.98 4.17 -6.12
N LEU A 193 -34.25 3.76 -5.91
CA LEU A 193 -35.43 4.56 -6.25
C LEU A 193 -35.63 5.76 -5.33
N PHE A 194 -35.47 5.58 -4.02
CA PHE A 194 -35.63 6.65 -3.01
C PHE A 194 -34.30 7.04 -2.36
N GLY A 195 -33.17 6.67 -2.99
CA GLY A 195 -31.84 7.00 -2.48
C GLY A 195 -31.62 8.49 -2.29
N TRP A 196 -32.13 9.34 -3.19
CA TRP A 196 -32.04 10.80 -3.07
C TRP A 196 -32.76 11.33 -1.80
N LEU A 197 -33.87 10.72 -1.40
CA LEU A 197 -34.61 11.09 -0.18
C LEU A 197 -33.88 10.60 1.08
N ALA A 198 -33.32 9.38 1.04
CA ALA A 198 -32.52 8.86 2.13
C ALA A 198 -31.24 9.69 2.35
N LYS A 199 -30.59 10.16 1.28
CA LYS A 199 -29.44 11.08 1.36
C LYS A 199 -29.83 12.39 2.06
N LEU A 200 -30.99 12.96 1.72
CA LEU A 200 -31.49 14.19 2.35
C LEU A 200 -31.71 14.03 3.87
N PHE A 201 -32.31 12.92 4.31
CA PHE A 201 -32.55 12.67 5.74
C PHE A 201 -31.28 12.31 6.52
N THR A 202 -30.28 11.76 5.85
CA THR A 202 -29.00 11.39 6.50
C THR A 202 -27.98 12.53 6.43
N GLY A 203 -28.24 13.60 5.68
CA GLY A 203 -27.26 14.67 5.44
C GLY A 203 -26.05 14.20 4.65
N TYR A 204 -26.14 13.05 3.99
CA TYR A 204 -25.01 12.42 3.32
C TYR A 204 -24.75 13.07 1.96
N SER A 205 -23.54 13.60 1.79
CA SER A 205 -23.02 14.13 0.54
C SER A 205 -21.85 13.26 0.07
N PRO A 206 -21.94 12.57 -1.08
CA PRO A 206 -20.80 11.89 -1.66
C PRO A 206 -19.84 12.97 -2.18
N GLU A 207 -18.90 13.39 -1.36
CA GLU A 207 -17.78 14.20 -1.84
C GLU A 207 -16.91 13.31 -2.73
N PRO A 208 -16.45 13.79 -3.90
CA PRO A 208 -15.43 13.08 -4.66
C PRO A 208 -14.22 12.84 -3.73
N ILE A 209 -13.71 11.62 -3.73
CA ILE A 209 -12.40 11.37 -3.14
C ILE A 209 -11.40 12.12 -4.00
N ASP A 210 -10.63 13.02 -3.40
CA ASP A 210 -9.67 13.85 -4.13
C ASP A 210 -8.50 12.99 -4.58
N GLU A 211 -8.52 12.57 -5.85
CA GLU A 211 -7.51 11.72 -6.46
C GLU A 211 -6.09 12.32 -6.35
N ALA A 212 -5.97 13.65 -6.36
CA ALA A 212 -4.68 14.31 -6.19
C ALA A 212 -4.18 14.16 -4.75
N GLU A 213 -5.05 14.36 -3.76
CA GLU A 213 -4.66 14.18 -2.35
C GLU A 213 -4.32 12.72 -2.03
N GLU A 214 -5.04 11.76 -2.61
CA GLU A 214 -4.72 10.34 -2.45
C GLU A 214 -3.36 9.98 -3.07
N SER A 215 -3.06 10.53 -4.26
CA SER A 215 -1.77 10.34 -4.92
C SER A 215 -0.63 10.96 -4.10
N ASP A 216 -0.82 12.17 -3.57
CA ASP A 216 0.19 12.86 -2.76
C ASP A 216 0.47 12.09 -1.46
N LEU A 217 -0.56 11.57 -0.80
CA LEU A 217 -0.41 10.76 0.41
C LEU A 217 0.32 9.44 0.10
N GLN A 218 0.03 8.83 -1.04
CA GLN A 218 0.69 7.61 -1.47
C GLN A 218 2.17 7.86 -1.80
N GLU A 219 2.50 8.92 -2.52
CA GLU A 219 3.89 9.30 -2.78
C GLU A 219 4.64 9.63 -1.48
N GLU A 220 3.98 10.32 -0.53
CA GLU A 220 4.57 10.63 0.78
C GLU A 220 4.90 9.34 1.56
N ALA A 221 3.99 8.37 1.57
CA ALA A 221 4.19 7.07 2.23
C ALA A 221 5.26 6.22 1.51
N GLU A 222 5.21 6.13 0.19
CA GLU A 222 6.20 5.40 -0.63
C GLU A 222 7.61 5.98 -0.43
N ARG A 223 7.76 7.31 -0.46
CA ARG A 223 9.05 7.96 -0.19
C ARG A 223 9.56 7.67 1.23
N ALA A 224 8.68 7.53 2.21
CA ALA A 224 9.09 7.19 3.57
C ALA A 224 9.63 5.75 3.66
N LEU A 225 9.04 4.82 2.89
CA LEU A 225 9.50 3.43 2.78
C LEU A 225 10.79 3.30 1.94
N ASP A 226 10.90 4.04 0.84
CA ASP A 226 12.00 3.92 -0.13
C ASP A 226 13.33 4.59 0.29
N LYS A 227 13.32 5.43 1.34
CA LYS A 227 14.55 6.07 1.87
C LYS A 227 15.63 5.07 2.34
N GLU A 228 15.35 3.76 2.34
CA GLU A 228 16.35 2.71 2.57
C GLU A 228 17.39 2.55 1.45
N VAL A 229 17.16 3.00 0.21
CA VAL A 229 18.05 2.63 -0.91
C VAL A 229 19.25 3.57 -1.13
N GLU A 230 19.24 4.80 -0.62
CA GLU A 230 20.27 5.79 -0.96
C GLU A 230 21.43 5.96 0.05
N GLU A 231 21.35 5.45 1.28
CA GLU A 231 22.45 5.61 2.26
C GLU A 231 23.52 4.49 2.22
N ASP A 232 23.23 3.30 1.67
CA ASP A 232 24.19 2.17 1.64
C ASP A 232 25.08 2.12 0.38
N VAL A 233 24.94 3.06 -0.57
CA VAL A 233 25.72 3.04 -1.85
C VAL A 233 26.93 3.98 -1.82
N LEU A 234 27.18 4.71 -0.72
CA LEU A 234 28.31 5.64 -0.64
C LEU A 234 29.58 5.06 0.01
N ASP A 235 29.52 3.89 0.65
CA ASP A 235 30.69 3.26 1.28
C ASP A 235 31.47 2.29 0.36
N GLU A 236 30.98 2.00 -0.86
CA GLU A 236 31.64 1.08 -1.82
C GLU A 236 32.20 1.78 -3.07
N ILE A 237 32.64 3.04 -2.96
CA ILE A 237 33.39 3.73 -4.05
C ILE A 237 34.75 4.32 -3.57
N ILE A 238 35.12 4.20 -2.29
CA ILE A 238 36.42 4.67 -1.78
C ILE A 238 37.25 3.51 -1.24
N SER A 239 37.67 2.58 -2.09
CA SER A 239 38.74 1.62 -1.75
C SER A 239 39.40 0.95 -2.95
N GLU A 240 39.51 1.64 -4.10
CA GLU A 240 40.22 1.07 -5.25
C GLU A 240 40.99 2.13 -6.04
N ASP A 241 42.03 2.71 -5.42
CA ASP A 241 43.15 3.29 -6.16
C ASP A 241 44.42 3.39 -5.27
N GLN A 242 45.11 2.26 -5.06
CA GLN A 242 46.51 2.21 -4.60
C GLN A 242 47.20 0.98 -5.20
N GLU A 243 47.41 0.99 -6.52
CA GLU A 243 48.46 0.21 -7.17
C GLU A 243 49.15 1.07 -8.24
N ASP A 244 50.27 1.69 -7.86
CA ASP A 244 51.46 1.85 -8.72
C ASP A 244 52.53 2.67 -7.97
N ASP A 245 53.59 2.00 -7.50
CA ASP A 245 54.94 2.37 -7.93
C ASP A 245 55.92 1.23 -7.60
N SER A 246 56.20 0.43 -8.63
CA SER A 246 57.24 -0.58 -8.60
C SER A 246 58.43 -0.07 -9.41
N GLY A 247 59.59 0.02 -8.73
CA GLY A 247 60.89 -0.02 -9.38
C GLY A 247 61.73 1.24 -9.22
N ILE A 248 62.81 1.14 -8.45
CA ILE A 248 64.18 1.15 -8.99
C ILE A 248 65.12 0.71 -7.86
N ILE A 249 65.75 -0.43 -8.10
CA ILE A 249 66.91 -0.93 -7.36
C ILE A 249 68.12 -0.20 -7.95
N VAL A 250 68.84 0.60 -7.16
CA VAL A 250 70.23 0.97 -7.47
C VAL A 250 71.12 0.38 -6.39
N GLU A 251 71.69 -0.74 -6.79
CA GLU A 251 72.90 -1.34 -6.23
C GLU A 251 74.06 -0.36 -6.39
N THR A 252 74.75 -0.04 -5.30
CA THR A 252 76.13 0.45 -5.36
C THR A 252 76.89 -0.14 -4.18
N GLN A 253 77.65 -1.17 -4.51
CA GLN A 253 78.74 -1.77 -3.73
C GLN A 253 80.00 -0.89 -3.91
N GLU A 254 81.02 -1.12 -3.06
CA GLU A 254 82.31 -0.40 -2.91
C GLU A 254 82.22 0.79 -1.92
N ASP A 255 83.03 0.92 -0.87
CA ASP A 255 84.24 0.20 -0.49
C ASP A 255 84.62 0.57 0.96
N MET A 256 85.00 -0.46 1.73
CA MET A 256 86.23 -0.55 2.53
C MET A 256 86.60 0.42 3.70
N ILE A 257 87.08 -0.23 4.78
CA ILE A 257 88.20 0.15 5.70
C ILE A 257 87.87 1.24 6.75
N SER A 258 88.21 1.20 8.06
CA SER A 258 89.04 0.37 8.94
C SER A 258 88.53 0.52 10.39
N GLU A 259 89.01 -0.37 11.26
CA GLU A 259 89.45 -0.16 12.66
C GLU A 259 89.28 1.27 13.25
N GLU A 260 88.77 1.44 14.47
CA GLU A 260 89.39 1.05 15.75
C GLU A 260 88.37 1.05 16.91
#